data_AF-A0A7S1PTB9-F1
#
_entry.id   AF-A0A7S1PTB9-F1
#
_cell.length_a   1.000
_cell.length_b   1.000
_cell.length_c   1.000
_cell.angle_alpha   90.00
_cell.angle_beta   90.00
_cell.angle_gamma   90.00
#
_symmetry.space_group_name_H-M   'P 1'
#
loop_
_entity.id
_entity.type
_entity.pdbx_description
1 polymer ?
#
loop_
_entity_poly.entity_id
_entity_poly.type
_entity_poly.pdbx_seq_one_letter_code
_entity_poly.pdbx_strand_id
1 'polypeptide(L)'
;VALARRQHVWLQLLPCDAGRMLAALPGLRQRHPAFHFAVLDVRVDAETLRRNCRMARRETGRDAPEDNGPPPDAALQALASAADLLAQVENSGRQPVLRGFLSSGHADASGSWGGLALRLDPAPAGSLAPPP
;
A
#
# COMPACT_ATOMS: atom_id res chain seq x y z
N VAL A 1 6.27 -17.64 -7.72
CA VAL A 1 6.55 -17.48 -9.16
C VAL A 1 6.61 -16.02 -9.58
N ALA A 2 5.56 -15.21 -9.34
CA ALA A 2 5.55 -13.79 -9.74
C ALA A 2 6.71 -12.96 -9.13
N LEU A 3 6.96 -13.08 -7.82
CA LEU A 3 8.07 -12.39 -7.15
C LEU A 3 9.45 -12.82 -7.71
N ALA A 4 9.64 -14.10 -7.98
CA ALA A 4 10.87 -14.62 -8.59
C ALA A 4 11.08 -14.09 -10.02
N ARG A 5 10.00 -13.73 -10.71
CA ARG A 5 10.01 -13.11 -12.04
C ARG A 5 10.02 -11.57 -11.99
N ARG A 6 10.23 -10.97 -10.81
CA ARG A 6 10.26 -9.50 -10.61
C ARG A 6 8.99 -8.79 -11.09
N GLN A 7 7.84 -9.44 -10.95
CA GLN A 7 6.54 -8.87 -11.32
C GLN A 7 5.88 -8.20 -10.11
N HIS A 8 5.14 -7.11 -10.34
CA HIS A 8 4.30 -6.51 -9.31
C HIS A 8 3.20 -7.49 -8.88
N VAL A 9 2.96 -7.57 -7.57
CA VAL A 9 1.96 -8.46 -6.99
C VAL A 9 0.95 -7.64 -6.20
N TRP A 10 -0.32 -7.85 -6.53
CA TRP A 10 -1.45 -7.29 -5.78
C TRP A 10 -2.06 -8.38 -4.91
N LEU A 11 -2.19 -8.10 -3.62
CA LEU A 11 -2.82 -8.99 -2.67
C LEU A 11 -3.98 -8.26 -2.02
N GLN A 12 -5.18 -8.82 -2.17
CA GLN A 12 -6.34 -8.39 -1.40
C GLN A 12 -6.30 -9.10 -0.05
N LEU A 13 -6.32 -8.32 1.04
CA LEU A 13 -6.29 -8.83 2.40
C LEU A 13 -7.55 -8.37 3.13
N LEU A 14 -8.16 -9.28 3.88
CA LEU A 14 -9.16 -8.90 4.87
C LEU A 14 -8.43 -8.41 6.13
N PRO A 15 -9.06 -7.56 6.96
CA PRO A 15 -8.46 -7.10 8.22
C PRO A 15 -7.98 -8.24 9.12
N CYS A 16 -8.69 -9.37 9.14
CA CYS A 16 -8.33 -10.55 9.91
C CYS A 16 -7.05 -11.25 9.42
N ASP A 17 -6.61 -11.03 8.18
CA ASP A 17 -5.38 -11.60 7.61
C ASP A 17 -4.13 -10.78 7.96
N ALA A 18 -4.28 -9.58 8.52
CA ALA A 18 -3.17 -8.66 8.77
C ALA A 18 -2.05 -9.30 9.61
N GLY A 19 -2.40 -10.05 10.66
CA GLY A 19 -1.43 -10.75 11.51
C GLY A 19 -0.64 -11.84 10.76
N ARG A 20 -1.30 -12.59 9.86
CA ARG A 20 -0.63 -13.60 9.03
C ARG A 20 0.34 -12.95 8.05
N MET A 21 -0.06 -11.85 7.44
CA MET A 21 0.80 -11.11 6.51
C MET A 21 2.02 -10.52 7.24
N LEU A 22 1.80 -9.92 8.42
CA LEU A 22 2.87 -9.38 9.25
C LEU A 22 3.91 -10.45 9.61
N ALA A 23 3.47 -11.66 9.94
CA ALA A 23 4.36 -12.79 10.22
C ALA A 23 5.15 -13.26 8.98
N ALA A 24 4.57 -13.17 7.79
CA ALA A 24 5.21 -13.59 6.54
C ALA A 24 6.21 -12.56 5.98
N LEU A 25 6.01 -11.27 6.29
CA LEU A 25 6.72 -10.16 5.70
C LEU A 25 8.26 -10.21 5.88
N PRO A 26 8.83 -10.55 7.05
CA PRO A 26 10.28 -10.65 7.20
C PRO A 26 10.91 -11.67 6.26
N GLY A 27 10.29 -12.84 6.12
CA GLY A 27 10.76 -13.88 5.21
C GLY A 27 10.62 -13.49 3.74
N LEU A 28 9.59 -12.71 3.39
CA LEU A 28 9.43 -12.16 2.04
C LEU A 28 10.54 -11.15 1.73
N ARG A 29 10.83 -10.22 2.64
CA ARG A 29 11.91 -9.24 2.49
C ARG A 29 13.28 -9.90 2.36
N GLN A 30 13.56 -10.93 3.17
CA GLN A 30 14.83 -11.65 3.11
C GLN A 30 15.03 -12.33 1.75
N ARG A 31 13.99 -12.96 1.20
CA ARG A 31 14.06 -13.68 -0.09
C ARG A 31 13.98 -12.74 -1.30
N HIS A 32 13.36 -11.59 -1.13
CA HIS A 32 13.07 -10.64 -2.22
C HIS A 32 13.41 -9.20 -1.79
N PRO A 33 14.69 -8.89 -1.51
CA PRO A 33 15.09 -7.59 -0.96
C PRO A 33 14.87 -6.42 -1.92
N ALA A 34 14.75 -6.68 -3.23
CA ALA A 34 14.48 -5.67 -4.24
C ALA A 34 12.99 -5.26 -4.32
N PHE A 35 12.11 -5.89 -3.53
CA PHE A 35 10.70 -5.57 -3.53
C PHE A 35 10.36 -4.59 -2.41
N HIS A 36 9.59 -3.57 -2.78
CA HIS A 36 8.95 -2.67 -1.85
C HIS A 36 7.51 -3.11 -1.56
N PHE A 37 7.06 -2.84 -0.35
CA PHE A 37 5.75 -3.23 0.16
C PHE A 37 4.89 -1.99 0.37
N ALA A 38 3.77 -1.93 -0.34
CA ALA A 38 2.74 -0.93 -0.14
C ALA A 38 1.53 -1.54 0.57
N VAL A 39 0.98 -0.80 1.52
CA VAL A 39 -0.30 -1.08 2.15
C VAL A 39 -1.29 0.01 1.73
N LEU A 40 -2.42 -0.42 1.18
CA LEU A 40 -3.55 0.45 0.88
C LEU A 40 -4.66 0.13 1.88
N ASP A 41 -4.83 0.99 2.88
CA ASP A 41 -5.94 0.92 3.83
C ASP A 41 -7.19 1.53 3.17
N VAL A 42 -7.99 0.68 2.53
CA VAL A 42 -9.21 1.09 1.84
C VAL A 42 -10.38 1.02 2.80
N ARG A 43 -10.93 2.19 3.13
CA ARG A 43 -12.09 2.35 4.00
C ARG A 43 -13.32 2.66 3.18
N VAL A 44 -14.45 2.12 3.64
CA VAL A 44 -15.76 2.31 3.04
C VAL A 44 -16.79 2.32 4.16
N ASP A 45 -17.79 3.18 4.05
CA ASP A 45 -18.89 3.22 4.99
C ASP A 45 -19.74 1.94 4.88
N ALA A 46 -20.42 1.59 5.96
CA ALA A 46 -21.18 0.34 6.04
C ALA A 46 -22.34 0.28 5.03
N GLU A 47 -22.96 1.41 4.68
CA GLU A 47 -24.06 1.46 3.73
C GLU A 47 -23.56 1.16 2.32
N THR A 48 -22.48 1.81 1.91
CA THR A 48 -21.82 1.59 0.62
C THR A 48 -21.29 0.16 0.52
N LEU A 49 -20.69 -0.38 1.58
CA LEU A 49 -20.24 -1.78 1.61
C LEU A 49 -21.41 -2.74 1.35
N ARG A 50 -22.51 -2.63 2.11
CA ARG A 50 -23.70 -3.48 1.93
C ARG A 50 -24.33 -3.32 0.55
N ARG A 51 -24.37 -2.10 0.01
CA ARG A 51 -24.84 -1.86 -1.36
C ARG A 51 -23.96 -2.63 -2.36
N ASN A 52 -22.65 -2.51 -2.24
CA ASN A 52 -21.70 -3.15 -3.16
C ASN A 52 -21.74 -4.67 -3.05
N CYS A 53 -21.84 -5.25 -1.85
CA CYS A 53 -22.00 -6.69 -1.66
C CYS A 53 -23.29 -7.21 -2.32
N ARG A 54 -24.41 -6.49 -2.16
CA ARG A 54 -25.68 -6.84 -2.83
C ARG A 54 -25.60 -6.77 -4.34
N MET A 55 -24.90 -5.76 -4.89
CA MET A 55 -24.65 -5.68 -6.34
C MET A 55 -23.77 -6.83 -6.83
N ALA A 56 -22.65 -7.10 -6.15
CA ALA A 56 -21.75 -8.19 -6.49
C ALA A 56 -22.46 -9.55 -6.46
N ARG A 57 -23.34 -9.79 -5.48
CA ARG A 57 -24.17 -11.00 -5.42
C ARG A 57 -25.09 -11.12 -6.62
N ARG A 58 -25.73 -10.03 -7.05
CA ARG A 58 -26.61 -10.03 -8.23
C ARG A 58 -25.85 -10.30 -9.53
N GLU A 59 -24.65 -9.74 -9.66
CA GLU A 59 -23.83 -9.86 -10.86
C GLU A 59 -23.11 -11.21 -10.97
N THR A 60 -22.61 -11.73 -9.85
CA THR A 60 -21.73 -12.91 -9.83
C THR A 60 -22.36 -14.16 -9.22
N GLY A 61 -23.51 -14.02 -8.56
CA GLY A 61 -24.16 -15.08 -7.78
C GLY A 61 -23.45 -15.43 -6.47
N ARG A 62 -22.36 -14.74 -6.11
CA ARG A 62 -21.56 -15.03 -4.92
C ARG A 62 -21.81 -14.03 -3.81
N ASP A 63 -22.00 -14.53 -2.59
CA ASP A 63 -22.06 -13.68 -1.40
C ASP A 63 -20.66 -13.18 -1.01
N ALA A 64 -20.60 -11.90 -0.65
CA ALA A 64 -19.43 -11.27 -0.07
C ALA A 64 -19.74 -10.89 1.38
N PRO A 65 -18.77 -11.00 2.30
CA PRO A 65 -18.98 -10.62 3.69
C PRO A 65 -19.35 -9.14 3.81
N GLU A 66 -20.50 -8.86 4.42
CA GLU A 66 -21.02 -7.49 4.67
C GLU A 66 -20.42 -6.88 5.94
N ASP A 67 -19.75 -7.70 6.75
CA ASP A 67 -19.01 -7.30 7.93
C ASP A 67 -17.67 -8.05 7.92
N ASN A 68 -16.58 -7.29 7.91
CA ASN A 68 -15.23 -7.84 7.93
C ASN A 68 -14.64 -7.87 9.35
N GLY A 69 -15.48 -7.63 10.36
CA GLY A 69 -15.07 -7.39 11.75
C GLY A 69 -14.32 -6.06 11.89
N PRO A 70 -14.23 -5.51 13.11
CA PRO A 70 -13.29 -4.41 13.35
C PRO A 70 -11.88 -4.92 13.00
N PRO A 71 -11.06 -4.12 12.32
CA PRO A 71 -9.66 -4.46 12.22
C PRO A 71 -9.10 -4.65 13.63
N PRO A 72 -8.27 -5.66 13.89
CA PRO A 72 -7.40 -5.59 15.04
C PRO A 72 -6.44 -4.43 14.78
N ASP A 73 -6.78 -3.25 15.30
CA ASP A 73 -6.07 -1.98 15.04
C ASP A 73 -4.56 -2.13 15.20
N ALA A 74 -4.13 -2.93 16.19
CA ALA A 74 -2.72 -3.25 16.44
C ALA A 74 -2.03 -3.97 15.27
N ALA A 75 -2.69 -4.92 14.60
CA ALA A 75 -2.10 -5.68 13.51
C ALA A 75 -2.00 -4.85 12.23
N LEU A 76 -3.02 -4.04 11.93
CA LEU A 76 -2.96 -3.08 10.82
C LEU A 76 -1.88 -2.03 11.06
N GLN A 77 -1.78 -1.49 12.27
CA GLN A 77 -0.76 -0.51 12.62
C GLN A 77 0.65 -1.10 12.54
N ALA A 78 0.84 -2.35 12.97
CA ALA A 78 2.10 -3.05 12.82
C ALA A 78 2.45 -3.32 11.34
N LEU A 79 1.46 -3.73 10.52
CA LEU A 79 1.66 -3.93 9.09
C LEU A 79 2.00 -2.62 8.37
N ALA A 80 1.31 -1.54 8.73
CA ALA A 80 1.57 -0.19 8.26
C ALA A 80 2.98 0.29 8.61
N SER A 81 3.44 0.01 9.83
CA SER A 81 4.80 0.37 10.28
C SER A 81 5.88 -0.44 9.57
N ALA A 82 5.54 -1.64 9.11
CA ALA A 82 6.44 -2.48 8.35
C ALA A 82 6.39 -2.19 6.85
N ALA A 83 5.44 -1.41 6.34
CA ALA A 83 5.32 -1.09 4.92
C ALA A 83 6.33 -0.01 4.51
N ASP A 84 6.76 -0.03 3.25
CA ASP A 84 7.54 1.05 2.65
C ASP A 84 6.65 2.24 2.27
N LEU A 85 5.36 1.96 2.03
CA LEU A 85 4.33 2.95 1.77
C LEU A 85 3.02 2.51 2.42
N LEU A 86 2.33 3.47 3.04
CA LEU A 86 0.97 3.36 3.53
C LEU A 86 0.13 4.47 2.90
N ALA A 87 -0.96 4.10 2.23
CA ALA A 87 -1.96 5.05 1.78
C ALA A 87 -3.33 4.70 2.38
N GLN A 88 -3.99 5.69 2.93
CA GLN A 88 -5.36 5.59 3.43
C GLN A 88 -6.31 6.11 2.35
N VAL A 89 -7.20 5.25 1.86
CA VAL A 89 -8.11 5.55 0.76
C VAL A 89 -9.54 5.45 1.25
N GLU A 90 -10.29 6.52 1.12
CA GLU A 90 -11.73 6.53 1.34
C GLU A 90 -12.44 6.18 0.03
N ASN A 91 -13.30 5.18 0.06
CA ASN A 91 -14.00 4.65 -1.12
C ASN A 91 -15.53 4.61 -0.96
N SER A 92 -16.07 5.47 -0.10
CA SER A 92 -17.52 5.65 0.05
C SER A 92 -18.16 6.50 -1.04
N GLY A 93 -17.36 7.36 -1.70
CA GLY A 93 -17.83 8.30 -2.71
C GLY A 93 -17.91 7.70 -4.12
N ARG A 94 -18.28 8.55 -5.10
CA ARG A 94 -18.25 8.19 -6.53
C ARG A 94 -16.83 7.93 -7.05
N GLN A 95 -15.84 8.54 -6.41
CA GLN A 95 -14.42 8.38 -6.72
C GLN A 95 -13.66 8.10 -5.43
N PRO A 96 -12.64 7.21 -5.46
CA PRO A 96 -11.75 7.01 -4.32
C PRO A 96 -10.97 8.29 -4.00
N VAL A 97 -10.81 8.59 -2.71
CA VAL A 97 -10.10 9.78 -2.22
C VAL A 97 -8.95 9.35 -1.33
N LEU A 98 -7.73 9.82 -1.63
CA LEU A 98 -6.58 9.67 -0.74
C LEU A 98 -6.77 10.57 0.49
N ARG A 99 -6.86 9.96 1.68
CA ARG A 99 -7.05 10.64 2.97
C ARG A 99 -5.74 10.92 3.70
N GLY A 100 -4.78 10.00 3.56
CA GLY A 100 -3.53 10.05 4.28
C GLY A 100 -2.46 9.23 3.57
N PHE A 101 -1.21 9.63 3.76
CA PHE A 101 -0.07 9.04 3.09
C PHE A 101 1.14 9.07 4.03
N LEU A 102 1.79 7.92 4.19
CA LEU A 102 3.03 7.78 4.94
C LEU A 102 3.99 6.91 4.13
N SER A 103 5.23 7.37 3.99
CA SER A 103 6.26 6.72 3.19
C SER A 103 7.55 6.68 3.97
N SER A 104 8.28 5.56 3.89
CA SER A 104 9.60 5.39 4.53
C SER A 104 10.72 6.11 3.76
N GLY A 105 10.38 6.99 2.82
CA GLY A 105 11.33 7.72 1.96
C GLY A 105 11.54 7.08 0.58
N HIS A 106 10.75 6.08 0.19
CA HIS A 106 10.91 5.35 -1.07
C HIS A 106 9.85 5.67 -2.12
N ALA A 107 8.75 6.30 -1.72
CA ALA A 107 7.67 6.69 -2.62
C ALA A 107 7.15 8.09 -2.31
N ASP A 108 6.84 8.87 -3.36
CA ASP A 108 6.23 10.19 -3.22
C ASP A 108 4.70 10.13 -3.17
N ALA A 109 4.05 11.27 -2.98
CA ALA A 109 2.58 11.38 -2.90
C ALA A 109 1.84 10.96 -4.19
N SER A 110 2.54 10.78 -5.31
CA SER A 110 2.00 10.23 -6.56
C SER A 110 2.07 8.71 -6.63
N GLY A 111 2.67 8.06 -5.63
CA GLY A 111 2.93 6.62 -5.61
C GLY A 111 4.12 6.21 -6.50
N SER A 112 4.92 7.17 -6.96
CA SER A 112 6.13 6.90 -7.73
C SER A 112 7.26 6.49 -6.80
N TRP A 113 7.80 5.31 -7.06
CA TRP A 113 9.01 4.79 -6.39
C TRP A 113 10.30 5.38 -6.96
N GLY A 114 10.22 6.10 -8.09
CA GLY A 114 11.36 6.58 -8.88
C GLY A 114 11.75 8.05 -8.64
N GLY A 115 11.50 8.59 -7.44
CA GLY A 115 11.55 10.04 -7.18
C GLY A 115 12.57 10.55 -6.16
N LEU A 116 13.51 9.73 -5.66
CA LEU A 116 14.50 10.17 -4.65
C LEU A 116 15.96 9.78 -4.93
N ALA A 117 16.29 9.38 -6.16
CA ALA A 117 17.68 9.30 -6.63
C ALA A 117 18.17 10.61 -7.30
N LEU A 118 17.29 11.62 -7.49
CA LEU A 118 17.62 12.91 -8.11
C LEU A 118 17.63 14.10 -7.13
N ARG A 119 17.50 13.85 -5.83
CA ARG A 119 17.52 14.91 -4.79
C ARG A 119 18.49 14.67 -3.62
N LEU A 120 19.27 13.60 -3.66
CA LEU A 120 20.27 13.28 -2.62
C LEU A 120 21.59 12.81 -3.23
N ASP A 121 22.04 13.49 -4.29
CA ASP A 121 23.45 13.52 -4.61
C ASP A 121 23.96 14.93 -4.29
N PRO A 122 24.55 15.19 -3.11
CA PRO A 122 25.46 16.30 -2.98
C PRO A 122 26.74 15.87 -3.71
N ALA A 123 26.73 15.92 -5.04
CA ALA A 123 27.99 16.00 -5.76
C ALA A 123 28.74 17.20 -5.13
N PRO A 124 29.96 17.02 -4.63
CA PRO A 124 30.73 18.15 -4.12
C PRO A 124 30.92 19.08 -5.30
N ALA A 125 30.28 20.25 -5.26
CA ALA A 125 30.59 21.34 -6.17
C ALA A 125 31.99 21.86 -5.82
N GLY A 126 33.00 21.07 -6.15
CA GLY A 126 34.34 21.55 -6.35
C GLY A 126 34.34 22.45 -7.58
N SER A 127 34.86 23.66 -7.39
CA SER A 127 35.68 24.40 -8.34
C SER A 127 35.34 24.24 -9.82
N LEU A 128 34.87 25.32 -10.45
CA LEU A 128 35.59 26.03 -11.51
C LEU A 128 34.81 27.28 -11.96
N ALA A 129 35.49 28.42 -11.89
CA ALA A 129 35.04 29.73 -12.34
C ALA A 129 34.81 29.78 -13.88
N PRO A 130 34.21 30.87 -14.39
CA PRO A 130 34.50 31.34 -15.74
C PRO A 130 35.26 32.68 -15.73
N PRO A 131 36.31 32.84 -16.57
CA PRO A 131 36.93 34.13 -16.92
C PRO A 131 36.19 34.79 -18.11
N PRO A 132 36.54 36.00 -18.58
CA PRO A 132 37.53 36.97 -18.06
C PRO A 132 36.93 38.11 -17.23
#